data_AF-A0A1V3IYH5-F1
#
_entry.id   AF-A0A1V3IYH5-F1
#
_cell.length_a   1.000
_cell.length_b   1.000
_cell.length_c   1.000
_cell.angle_alpha   90.00
_cell.angle_beta   90.00
_cell.angle_gamma   90.00
#
_symmetry.space_group_name_H-M   'P 1'
#
loop_
_entity.id
_entity.type
_entity.pdbx_description
1 polymer ?
#
loop_
_entity_poly.entity_id
_entity_poly.type
_entity_poly.pdbx_seq_one_letter_code
_entity_poly.pdbx_strand_id
1 'polypeptide(L)'
;MKKTVLFSTALAFTTSSALAEQIITPYTQHQWTAAPSDHFSGDARFTRLPEIPNSPDGSAIVEFQAGTITDWHSHILFGQE
;
A
#
# COMPACT_ATOMS: atom_id res chain seq x y z
N MET A 1 -10.14 -58.86 -32.80
CA MET A 1 -10.37 -58.19 -31.50
C MET A 1 -9.70 -56.82 -31.56
N LYS A 2 -10.44 -55.72 -31.38
CA LYS A 2 -9.90 -54.35 -31.49
C LYS A 2 -9.67 -53.82 -30.07
N LYS A 3 -8.41 -53.56 -29.70
CA LYS A 3 -8.04 -53.03 -28.38
C LYS A 3 -8.08 -51.50 -28.43
N THR A 4 -9.08 -50.92 -27.77
CA THR A 4 -9.16 -49.47 -27.55
C THR A 4 -8.23 -49.11 -26.41
N VAL A 5 -7.22 -48.27 -26.67
CA VAL A 5 -6.35 -47.72 -25.64
C VAL A 5 -6.85 -46.32 -25.31
N LEU A 6 -7.23 -46.11 -24.04
CA LEU A 6 -7.63 -44.80 -23.52
C LEU A 6 -6.39 -44.09 -23.00
N PHE A 7 -6.08 -42.92 -23.58
CA PHE A 7 -5.04 -42.03 -23.08
C PHE A 7 -5.64 -41.12 -22.01
N SER A 8 -5.25 -41.32 -20.75
CA SER A 8 -5.55 -40.39 -19.66
C SER A 8 -4.53 -39.26 -19.67
N THR A 9 -4.95 -38.06 -20.10
CA THR A 9 -4.13 -36.86 -20.00
C THR A 9 -4.21 -36.34 -18.56
N ALA A 10 -3.17 -36.56 -17.76
CA ALA A 10 -3.07 -35.95 -16.43
C ALA A 10 -2.72 -34.47 -16.60
N LEU A 11 -3.63 -33.58 -16.19
CA LEU A 11 -3.40 -32.14 -16.17
C LEU A 11 -2.60 -31.80 -14.91
N ALA A 12 -1.30 -31.55 -15.07
CA ALA A 12 -0.44 -31.09 -13.98
C ALA A 12 -0.63 -29.58 -13.79
N PHE A 13 -1.27 -29.16 -12.70
CA PHE A 13 -1.33 -27.76 -12.31
C PHE A 13 -0.03 -27.38 -11.60
N THR A 14 0.90 -26.74 -12.31
CA THR A 14 2.06 -26.09 -11.69
C THR A 14 1.61 -24.72 -11.18
N THR A 15 1.21 -24.63 -9.92
CA THR A 15 1.03 -23.32 -9.27
C THR A 15 2.42 -22.76 -8.96
N SER A 16 3.00 -22.00 -9.89
CA SER A 16 4.16 -21.17 -9.57
C SER A 16 3.73 -20.11 -8.57
N SER A 17 4.14 -20.24 -7.31
CA SER A 17 4.06 -19.14 -6.36
C SER A 17 4.92 -18.01 -6.90
N ALA A 18 4.29 -16.98 -7.48
CA ALA A 18 4.99 -15.75 -7.81
C ALA A 18 5.51 -15.17 -6.49
N LEU A 19 6.83 -15.19 -6.30
CA LEU A 19 7.45 -14.46 -5.19
C LEU A 19 7.25 -12.98 -5.51
N ALA A 20 6.40 -12.30 -4.75
CA ALA A 20 6.21 -10.87 -4.94
C ALA A 20 7.56 -10.17 -4.73
N GLU A 21 7.99 -9.38 -5.71
CA GLU A 21 9.22 -8.60 -5.63
C GLU A 21 9.07 -7.51 -4.57
N GLN A 22 10.04 -7.41 -3.64
CA GLN A 22 10.03 -6.38 -2.62
C GLN A 22 10.42 -5.03 -3.24
N ILE A 23 9.50 -4.07 -3.22
CA ILE A 23 9.76 -2.70 -3.67
C ILE A 23 10.23 -1.88 -2.45
N ILE A 24 11.42 -1.28 -2.54
CA ILE A 24 11.95 -0.38 -1.52
C ILE A 24 11.95 1.04 -2.08
N THR A 25 11.31 1.97 -1.37
CA THR A 25 11.40 3.41 -1.68
C THR A 25 12.36 4.07 -0.69
N PRO A 26 13.57 4.48 -1.12
CA PRO A 26 14.48 5.25 -0.27
C PRO A 26 13.86 6.57 0.18
N TYR A 27 14.15 6.96 1.42
CA TYR A 27 13.64 8.20 2.01
C TYR A 27 13.89 9.45 1.14
N THR A 28 15.06 9.51 0.50
CA THR A 28 15.49 10.62 -0.36
C THR A 28 14.71 10.74 -1.66
N GLN A 29 13.93 9.73 -2.04
CA GLN A 29 13.10 9.74 -3.25
C GLN A 29 11.67 10.26 -2.98
N HIS A 30 11.30 10.46 -1.72
CA HIS A 30 10.02 11.03 -1.36
C HIS A 30 9.89 12.49 -1.81
N GLN A 31 8.71 12.83 -2.32
CA GLN A 31 8.36 14.17 -2.74
C GLN A 31 7.64 14.85 -1.56
N TRP A 32 8.40 15.64 -0.81
CA TRP A 32 7.91 16.32 0.38
C TRP A 32 7.08 17.55 0.02
N THR A 33 5.92 17.68 0.66
CA THR A 33 5.01 18.81 0.53
C THR A 33 4.81 19.47 1.90
N ALA A 34 4.77 20.79 1.95
CA ALA A 34 4.41 21.52 3.17
C ALA A 34 2.98 21.16 3.59
N ALA A 35 2.77 20.89 4.87
CA ALA A 35 1.44 20.60 5.39
C ALA A 35 0.57 21.88 5.43
N PRO A 36 -0.76 21.79 5.25
CA PRO A 36 -1.64 22.95 5.33
C PRO A 36 -1.62 23.58 6.74
N SER A 37 -1.46 24.90 6.81
CA SER A 37 -1.41 25.62 8.10
C SER A 37 -2.70 25.51 8.93
N ASP A 38 -3.81 25.14 8.31
CA ASP A 38 -5.12 25.08 8.97
C ASP A 38 -5.25 23.89 9.94
N HIS A 39 -4.36 22.89 9.82
CA HIS A 39 -4.40 21.66 10.63
C HIS A 39 -3.20 21.47 11.55
N PHE A 40 -2.19 22.33 11.44
CA PHE A 40 -0.93 22.20 12.19
C PHE A 40 -0.56 23.53 12.85
N SER A 41 -0.17 23.47 14.13
CA SER A 41 0.17 24.67 14.90
C SER A 41 1.50 25.33 14.50
N GLY A 42 2.24 24.73 13.57
CA GLY A 42 3.61 25.08 13.21
C GLY A 42 4.05 24.30 11.97
N ASP A 43 5.34 24.40 11.64
CA ASP A 43 5.88 23.82 10.42
C ASP A 43 5.82 22.29 10.45
N ALA A 44 5.06 21.74 9.50
CA ALA A 44 5.01 20.31 9.22
C ALA A 44 5.11 20.07 7.71
N ARG A 45 5.53 18.87 7.35
CA ARG A 45 5.57 18.41 5.95
C ARG A 45 5.15 16.95 5.86
N PHE A 46 4.66 16.55 4.71
CA PHE A 46 4.25 15.17 4.46
C PHE A 46 4.65 14.68 3.08
N THR A 47 4.72 13.37 2.92
CA THR A 47 4.83 12.67 1.64
C THR A 47 3.86 11.50 1.61
N ARG A 48 3.28 11.21 0.44
CA ARG A 48 2.51 9.98 0.24
C ARG A 48 3.49 8.81 0.05
N LEU A 49 3.16 7.68 0.64
CA LEU A 49 3.83 6.42 0.32
C LEU A 49 3.18 5.80 -0.93
N PRO A 50 3.87 4.87 -1.62
CA PRO A 50 3.27 4.12 -2.71
C PRO A 50 1.96 3.45 -2.30
N GLU A 51 1.05 3.30 -3.26
CA GLU A 51 -0.21 2.59 -3.07
C GLU A 51 0.05 1.16 -2.61
N ILE A 52 -0.70 0.71 -1.60
CA ILE A 52 -0.63 -0.65 -1.09
C ILE A 52 -1.55 -1.51 -1.98
N PRO A 53 -1.03 -2.49 -2.72
CA PRO A 53 -1.85 -3.29 -3.62
C PRO A 53 -3.03 -3.95 -2.89
N ASN A 54 -4.23 -3.82 -3.47
CA ASN A 54 -5.49 -4.36 -2.93
C ASN A 54 -5.93 -3.76 -1.58
N SER A 55 -5.47 -2.56 -1.22
CA SER A 55 -5.94 -1.83 -0.05
C SER A 55 -6.73 -0.59 -0.45
N PRO A 56 -7.86 -0.28 0.20
CA PRO A 56 -8.53 1.02 0.05
C PRO A 56 -7.79 2.15 0.78
N ASP A 57 -6.79 1.80 1.60
CA ASP A 57 -6.13 2.75 2.49
C ASP A 57 -4.95 3.44 1.82
N GLY A 58 -4.88 4.76 2.01
CA GLY A 58 -3.68 5.55 1.72
C GLY A 58 -2.76 5.60 2.95
N SER A 59 -1.45 5.69 2.71
CA SER A 59 -0.48 5.93 3.78
C SER A 59 0.44 7.10 3.45
N ALA A 60 0.95 7.74 4.49
CA ALA A 60 1.82 8.91 4.39
C ALA A 60 2.80 8.94 5.55
N ILE A 61 3.94 9.59 5.34
CA ILE A 61 4.83 10.02 6.42
C ILE A 61 4.54 11.50 6.68
N VAL A 62 4.39 11.88 7.94
CA VAL A 62 4.23 13.26 8.38
C VAL A 62 5.36 13.59 9.36
N GLU A 63 6.08 14.67 9.10
CA GLU A 63 7.16 15.17 9.94
C GLU A 63 6.79 16.51 10.55
N PHE A 64 7.04 16.63 11.84
CA PHE A 64 6.70 17.78 12.66
C PHE A 64 8.01 18.47 13.10
N GLN A 65 8.13 19.77 12.90
CA GLN A 65 9.16 20.54 13.59
C GLN A 65 8.90 20.54 15.10
N ALA A 66 9.96 20.73 15.89
CA ALA A 66 9.86 20.73 17.35
C ALA A 66 8.79 21.74 17.83
N GLY A 67 7.88 21.27 18.68
CA GLY A 67 6.76 22.07 19.20
C GLY A 67 5.52 22.15 18.30
N THR A 68 5.53 21.53 17.13
CA THR A 68 4.36 21.45 16.23
C THR A 68 3.42 20.34 16.67
N ILE A 69 2.12 20.63 16.68
CA ILE A 69 1.05 19.68 16.98
C ILE A 69 -0.01 19.74 15.87
N THR A 70 -0.63 18.62 15.57
CA THR A 70 -1.83 18.58 14.71
C THR A 70 -3.05 18.99 15.52
N ASP A 71 -4.06 19.50 14.82
CA ASP A 71 -5.37 19.75 15.40
C ASP A 71 -6.04 18.45 15.92
N TRP A 72 -7.06 18.63 16.76
CA TRP A 72 -7.86 17.50 17.22
C TRP A 72 -8.77 17.03 16.09
N HIS A 73 -8.62 15.78 15.68
CA HIS A 73 -9.43 15.17 14.63
C HIS A 73 -9.73 13.69 14.90
N SER A 74 -10.70 13.13 14.17
CA SER A 74 -10.97 11.69 14.13
C SER A 74 -11.00 11.20 12.68
N HIS A 75 -10.67 9.93 12.50
CA HIS A 75 -10.85 9.24 11.22
C HIS A 75 -12.08 8.34 11.32
N ILE A 76 -12.96 8.43 10.32
CA ILE A 76 -14.03 7.46 10.13
C ILE A 76 -13.53 6.31 9.26
N LEU A 77 -13.86 5.07 9.62
CA LEU A 77 -13.66 3.92 8.74
C LEU A 77 -14.78 3.93 7.69
N PHE A 78 -14.41 3.95 6.40
CA PHE A 78 -15.36 3.72 5.33
C PHE A 78 -15.69 2.22 5.24
N GLY A 79 -16.98 1.85 5.29
CA GLY A 79 -17.44 0.47 5.05
C GLY A 79 -18.31 -0.19 6.15
N GLN A 80 -18.87 0.57 7.09
CA GLN A 80 -19.96 0.08 7.96
C GLN A 80 -21.32 0.62 7.49
N GLU A 81 -21.94 -0.06 6.53
CA GLU A 81 -23.40 -0.11 6.32
C GLU A 81 -23.85 -1.58 6.33
#